data_AF-A0A3A0BZU9-F1
#
_entry.id   AF-A0A3A0BZU9-F1
#
_cell.length_a   1.000
_cell.length_b   1.000
_cell.length_c   1.000
_cell.angle_alpha   90.00
_cell.angle_beta   90.00
_cell.angle_gamma   90.00
#
_symmetry.space_group_name_H-M   'P 1'
#
loop_
_entity.id
_entity.type
_entity.pdbx_description
1 polymer ?
#
loop_
_entity_poly.entity_id
_entity_poly.type
_entity_poly.pdbx_seq_one_letter_code
_entity_poly.pdbx_strand_id
1 'polypeptide(L)'
;MKTQWSRSGKWGGICGLAALVLSVWMPGLSLADNKGEKAFQIVVTDQQGVETELKNGIFYWEEKMSETSFVPHELRHLPAKRGTATVNIKFDQIKQIEMKPGADKAMPSMSVTLTNGKTGDFVPAVSGSFKGDSDFGQVEVPVSSISKVVFK
;
A
#
# COMPACT_ATOMS: atom_id res chain seq x y z
N MET A 1 -70.28 -40.33 -8.54
CA MET A 1 -71.31 -39.50 -9.19
C MET A 1 -70.60 -38.45 -10.02
N LYS A 2 -70.82 -38.48 -11.35
CA LYS A 2 -70.24 -37.57 -12.34
C LYS A 2 -71.33 -36.57 -12.74
N THR A 3 -71.00 -35.29 -12.84
CA THR A 3 -71.75 -34.32 -13.64
C THR A 3 -70.79 -33.62 -14.59
N GLN A 4 -71.10 -33.82 -15.86
CA GLN A 4 -70.54 -33.30 -17.11
C GLN A 4 -71.09 -31.87 -17.32
N TRP A 5 -70.39 -30.88 -17.89
CA TRP A 5 -70.32 -30.50 -19.33
C TRP A 5 -69.55 -29.14 -19.36
N SER A 6 -68.42 -28.92 -20.05
CA SER A 6 -68.02 -28.87 -21.47
C SER A 6 -68.25 -27.55 -22.22
N ARG A 7 -67.20 -27.17 -22.98
CA ARG A 7 -67.07 -26.20 -24.10
C ARG A 7 -67.01 -24.72 -23.73
N SER A 8 -66.24 -23.84 -24.38
CA SER A 8 -65.12 -23.89 -25.35
C SER A 8 -64.85 -22.42 -25.74
N GLY A 9 -63.60 -21.97 -25.91
CA GLY A 9 -63.34 -20.67 -26.56
C GLY A 9 -61.90 -20.17 -26.44
N LYS A 10 -61.18 -20.17 -27.56
CA LYS A 10 -59.79 -19.73 -27.82
C LYS A 10 -59.64 -18.19 -27.82
N TRP A 11 -58.42 -17.75 -28.20
CA TRP A 11 -57.97 -16.42 -28.68
C TRP A 11 -57.42 -15.55 -27.53
N GLY A 12 -56.12 -15.27 -27.38
CA GLY A 12 -55.11 -14.92 -28.39
C GLY A 12 -54.90 -13.39 -28.33
N GLY A 13 -53.90 -12.92 -27.58
CA GLY A 13 -53.64 -11.49 -27.40
C GLY A 13 -52.27 -11.19 -26.79
N ILE A 14 -51.26 -11.19 -27.65
CA ILE A 14 -49.95 -10.56 -27.45
C ILE A 14 -50.14 -9.04 -27.57
N CYS A 15 -49.57 -8.24 -26.66
CA CYS A 15 -48.89 -6.94 -26.94
C CYS A 15 -48.66 -6.10 -25.69
N GLY A 16 -47.42 -5.65 -25.50
CA GLY A 16 -47.13 -4.27 -25.11
C GLY A 16 -46.91 -3.98 -23.63
N LEU A 17 -45.71 -4.23 -23.11
CA LEU A 17 -45.14 -3.40 -22.03
C LEU A 17 -43.77 -2.89 -22.49
N ALA A 18 -43.82 -1.80 -23.25
CA ALA A 18 -42.72 -0.86 -23.33
C ALA A 18 -42.79 0.04 -22.09
N ALA A 19 -41.83 -0.12 -21.17
CA ALA A 19 -41.57 0.84 -20.11
C ALA A 19 -40.06 1.09 -20.08
N LEU A 20 -39.69 2.15 -20.78
CA LEU A 20 -38.37 2.72 -20.94
C LEU A 20 -38.08 3.53 -19.67
N VAL A 21 -37.14 3.08 -18.84
CA VAL A 21 -36.60 3.88 -17.73
C VAL A 21 -35.09 4.01 -17.92
N LEU A 22 -34.71 5.21 -18.36
CA LEU A 22 -33.36 5.74 -18.42
C LEU A 22 -32.80 5.89 -17.00
N SER A 23 -31.83 5.06 -16.62
CA SER A 23 -30.93 5.34 -15.50
C SER A 23 -29.57 5.80 -16.02
N VAL A 24 -29.47 7.13 -16.03
CA VAL A 24 -28.33 8.05 -15.94
C VAL A 24 -26.97 7.43 -15.51
N TRP A 25 -25.94 7.94 -16.17
CA TRP A 25 -24.51 7.92 -15.88
C TRP A 25 -24.08 7.83 -14.41
N MET A 26 -23.03 7.03 -14.16
CA MET A 26 -21.75 7.56 -13.67
C MET A 26 -20.63 6.52 -13.96
N PRO A 27 -19.47 6.91 -14.52
CA PRO A 27 -18.30 6.04 -14.54
C PRO A 27 -17.89 5.74 -13.10
N GLY A 28 -17.64 4.47 -12.81
CA GLY A 28 -17.12 4.04 -11.53
C GLY A 28 -15.82 4.78 -11.21
N LEU A 29 -15.92 5.77 -10.33
CA LEU A 29 -14.83 6.18 -9.48
C LEU A 29 -14.40 4.92 -8.71
N SER A 30 -13.31 4.30 -9.14
CA SER A 30 -12.52 3.42 -8.28
C SER A 30 -11.93 4.26 -7.16
N LEU A 31 -12.75 4.61 -6.17
CA LEU A 31 -12.30 4.86 -4.82
C LEU A 31 -12.02 3.48 -4.22
N ALA A 32 -10.79 3.00 -4.44
CA ALA A 32 -10.25 1.93 -3.62
C ALA A 32 -10.36 2.38 -2.16
N ASP A 33 -11.14 1.59 -1.41
CA ASP A 33 -11.55 1.82 -0.03
C ASP A 33 -10.31 1.80 0.87
N ASN A 34 -9.73 2.98 1.13
CA ASN A 34 -8.61 3.14 2.06
C ASN A 34 -9.16 3.28 3.50
N LYS A 35 -9.98 2.32 3.94
CA LYS A 35 -10.55 2.27 5.30
C LYS A 35 -9.81 1.26 6.17
N GLY A 36 -9.16 1.78 7.21
CA GLY A 36 -8.64 0.98 8.32
C GLY A 36 -7.11 0.84 8.36
N GLU A 37 -6.43 1.58 7.51
CA GLU A 37 -5.01 1.43 7.28
C GLU A 37 -4.20 2.22 8.33
N LYS A 38 -3.88 1.57 9.49
CA LYS A 38 -3.10 2.12 10.63
C LYS A 38 -2.01 3.11 10.17
N ALA A 39 -2.26 4.40 10.39
CA ALA A 39 -1.35 5.49 10.08
C ALA A 39 -0.14 5.42 11.03
N PHE A 40 1.07 5.40 10.48
CA PHE A 40 2.29 5.58 11.27
C PHE A 40 2.81 6.99 11.07
N GLN A 41 3.26 7.62 12.14
CA GLN A 41 4.01 8.86 12.05
C GLN A 41 5.49 8.49 12.12
N ILE A 42 6.23 8.85 11.08
CA ILE A 42 7.67 8.61 11.02
C ILE A 42 8.38 9.94 10.84
N VAL A 43 9.48 10.11 11.55
CA VAL A 43 10.41 11.23 11.32
C VAL A 43 11.61 10.66 10.59
N VAL A 44 11.80 11.12 9.37
CA VAL A 44 12.89 10.71 8.50
C VAL A 44 13.94 11.82 8.51
N THR A 45 15.14 11.51 8.96
CA THR A 45 16.30 12.40 8.88
C THR A 45 17.10 12.03 7.64
N ASP A 46 17.36 12.98 6.77
CA ASP A 46 18.22 12.77 5.60
C ASP A 46 19.72 12.79 5.98
N GLN A 47 20.60 12.54 5.01
CA GLN A 47 22.06 12.62 5.21
C GLN A 47 22.60 14.03 5.45
N GLN A 48 21.81 15.07 5.16
CA GLN A 48 22.14 16.47 5.44
C GLN A 48 21.67 16.90 6.84
N GLY A 49 20.97 16.03 7.57
CA GLY A 49 20.44 16.30 8.91
C GLY A 49 19.07 16.97 8.90
N VAL A 50 18.39 17.06 7.76
CA VAL A 50 17.04 17.61 7.66
C VAL A 50 16.02 16.56 8.10
N GLU A 51 15.19 16.93 9.07
CA GLU A 51 14.10 16.10 9.57
C GLU A 51 12.82 16.38 8.78
N THR A 52 12.24 15.32 8.22
CA THR A 52 10.96 15.34 7.52
C THR A 52 9.98 14.45 8.28
N GLU A 53 8.92 15.05 8.82
CA GLU A 53 7.83 14.30 9.43
C GLU A 53 6.84 13.82 8.36
N LEU A 54 6.60 12.52 8.32
CA LEU A 54 5.67 11.86 7.41
C LEU A 54 4.55 11.21 8.23
N LYS A 55 3.32 11.64 7.98
CA LYS A 55 2.09 11.00 8.45
C LYS A 55 1.71 9.90 7.46
N ASN A 56 1.05 8.84 7.92
CA ASN A 56 0.70 7.69 7.08
C ASN A 56 1.91 7.02 6.39
N GLY A 57 3.06 6.95 7.08
CA GLY A 57 4.29 6.42 6.52
C GLY A 57 4.17 4.97 6.03
N ILE A 58 4.49 4.73 4.76
CA ILE A 58 4.57 3.42 4.12
C ILE A 58 5.96 3.21 3.52
N PHE A 59 6.36 1.94 3.35
CA PHE A 59 7.49 1.57 2.52
C PHE A 59 7.02 1.35 1.11
N TYR A 60 7.56 2.09 0.15
CA TYR A 60 7.17 2.03 -1.25
C TYR A 60 8.35 1.57 -2.11
N TRP A 61 8.11 0.65 -3.04
CA TRP A 61 9.05 0.38 -4.13
C TRP A 61 8.30 0.14 -5.43
N GLU A 62 9.00 0.27 -6.55
CA GLU A 62 8.52 -0.19 -7.86
C GLU A 62 9.35 -1.37 -8.33
N GLU A 63 8.70 -2.53 -8.49
CA GLU A 63 9.35 -3.70 -9.09
C GLU A 63 9.26 -3.59 -10.61
N LYS A 64 10.41 -3.47 -11.26
CA LYS A 64 10.51 -3.45 -12.72
C LYS A 64 10.34 -4.88 -13.25
N MET A 65 9.14 -5.19 -13.75
CA MET A 65 8.83 -6.51 -14.34
C MET A 65 9.26 -6.59 -15.81
N SER A 66 9.27 -5.46 -16.51
CA SER A 66 9.71 -5.34 -17.90
C SER A 66 10.20 -3.93 -18.19
N GLU A 67 10.70 -3.66 -19.40
CA GLU A 67 11.13 -2.30 -19.78
C GLU A 67 10.01 -1.26 -19.74
N THR A 68 8.75 -1.67 -19.84
CA THR A 68 7.57 -0.78 -19.86
C THR A 68 6.55 -1.09 -18.77
N SER A 69 6.88 -1.93 -17.79
CA SER A 69 5.93 -2.34 -16.73
C SER A 69 6.58 -2.31 -15.37
N PHE A 70 5.95 -1.57 -14.47
CA PHE A 70 6.35 -1.38 -13.08
C PHE A 70 5.19 -1.80 -12.18
N VAL A 71 5.48 -2.59 -11.15
CA VAL A 71 4.49 -2.99 -10.15
C VAL A 71 4.77 -2.22 -8.86
N PRO A 72 3.90 -1.26 -8.48
CA PRO A 72 4.05 -0.55 -7.22
C PRO A 72 3.74 -1.48 -6.06
N HIS A 73 4.61 -1.47 -5.05
CA HIS A 73 4.43 -2.19 -3.81
C HIS A 73 4.41 -1.22 -2.65
N GLU A 74 3.33 -1.26 -1.88
CA GLU A 74 3.15 -0.48 -0.66
C GLU A 74 3.14 -1.44 0.53
N LEU A 75 4.22 -1.42 1.32
CA LEU A 75 4.42 -2.31 2.45
C LEU A 75 4.38 -1.53 3.76
N ARG A 76 3.78 -2.15 4.78
CA ARG A 76 3.73 -1.66 6.17
C ARG A 76 4.75 -2.38 7.07
N HIS A 77 5.77 -2.94 6.43
CA HIS A 77 6.89 -3.60 7.07
C HIS A 77 8.14 -3.27 6.29
N LEU A 78 9.29 -3.35 6.96
CA LEU A 78 10.60 -3.19 6.36
C LEU A 78 11.15 -4.58 5.99
N PRO A 79 11.24 -4.92 4.70
CA PRO A 79 11.93 -6.11 4.26
C PRO A 79 13.44 -5.88 4.30
N ALA A 80 14.11 -6.64 5.15
CA ALA A 80 15.53 -6.48 5.44
C ALA A 80 16.25 -7.82 5.37
N LYS A 81 17.43 -7.86 4.75
CA LYS A 81 18.30 -9.03 4.67
C LYS A 81 19.20 -9.15 5.89
N ARG A 82 19.31 -10.38 6.40
CA ARG A 82 20.28 -10.79 7.41
C ARG A 82 21.01 -12.04 6.91
N GLY A 83 22.22 -11.86 6.39
CA GLY A 83 22.90 -12.91 5.64
C GLY A 83 22.11 -13.28 4.38
N THR A 84 21.73 -14.55 4.24
CA THR A 84 20.91 -15.05 3.12
C THR A 84 19.41 -14.99 3.38
N ALA A 85 18.97 -14.71 4.61
CA ALA A 85 17.57 -14.66 4.98
C ALA A 85 16.97 -13.26 4.77
N THR A 86 15.71 -13.20 4.34
CA THR A 86 14.91 -11.95 4.33
C THR A 86 13.97 -11.96 5.54
N VAL A 87 14.00 -10.89 6.31
CA VAL A 87 13.21 -10.67 7.51
C VAL A 87 12.27 -9.48 7.25
N ASN A 88 10.98 -9.71 7.44
CA ASN A 88 9.97 -8.65 7.32
C ASN A 88 9.71 -8.06 8.69
N ILE A 89 10.37 -6.95 9.00
CA ILE A 89 10.28 -6.28 10.30
C ILE A 89 9.06 -5.36 10.28
N LYS A 90 8.06 -5.64 11.11
CA LYS A 90 6.83 -4.84 11.14
C LYS A 90 7.10 -3.46 11.74
N PHE A 91 6.50 -2.42 11.16
CA PHE A 91 6.71 -1.03 11.60
C PHE A 91 6.27 -0.76 13.04
N ASP A 92 5.23 -1.44 13.52
CA ASP A 92 4.75 -1.35 14.91
C ASP A 92 5.75 -1.86 15.96
N GLN A 93 6.74 -2.64 15.53
CA GLN A 93 7.79 -3.17 16.39
C GLN A 93 9.06 -2.35 16.33
N ILE A 94 9.20 -1.44 15.38
CA ILE A 94 10.39 -0.62 15.20
C ILE A 94 10.26 0.64 16.04
N LYS A 95 11.33 0.98 16.75
CA LYS A 95 11.47 2.25 17.47
C LYS A 95 12.25 3.25 16.60
N GLN A 96 13.39 2.81 16.08
CA GLN A 96 14.21 3.62 15.18
C GLN A 96 15.03 2.74 14.22
N ILE A 97 15.41 3.32 13.10
CA ILE A 97 16.33 2.76 12.11
C ILE A 97 17.44 3.77 11.93
N GLU A 98 18.69 3.33 12.05
CA GLU A 98 19.86 4.13 11.73
C GLU A 98 20.50 3.59 10.47
N MET A 99 20.70 4.46 9.49
CA MET A 99 21.21 4.11 8.17
C MET A 99 22.65 4.58 8.07
N LYS A 100 23.55 3.62 7.84
CA LYS A 100 24.95 3.90 7.54
C LYS A 100 25.13 3.85 6.03
N PRO A 101 25.68 4.91 5.42
CA PRO A 101 25.88 4.95 3.98
C PRO A 101 26.74 3.76 3.52
N GLY A 102 26.31 3.11 2.45
CA GLY A 102 27.08 2.05 1.81
C GLY A 102 28.24 2.63 1.01
N ALA A 103 29.35 1.88 0.89
CA ALA A 103 30.46 2.29 0.03
C ALA A 103 30.06 2.18 -1.46
N ASP A 104 30.33 3.22 -2.24
CA ASP A 104 30.37 3.29 -3.72
C ASP A 104 29.41 2.36 -4.49
N LYS A 105 28.11 2.42 -4.16
CA LYS A 105 26.95 1.72 -4.77
C LYS A 105 26.42 0.48 -4.02
N ALA A 106 27.01 0.11 -2.89
CA ALA A 106 26.38 -0.88 -2.01
C ALA A 106 25.13 -0.28 -1.34
N MET A 107 24.11 -1.11 -1.11
CA MET A 107 22.96 -0.70 -0.32
C MET A 107 23.40 -0.30 1.10
N PRO A 108 22.81 0.76 1.68
CA PRO A 108 23.16 1.22 3.02
C PRO A 108 22.93 0.10 4.05
N SER A 109 23.76 0.04 5.08
CA SER A 109 23.49 -0.85 6.21
C SER A 109 22.53 -0.17 7.18
N MET A 110 21.58 -0.93 7.73
CA MET A 110 20.55 -0.44 8.64
C MET A 110 20.71 -1.10 10.00
N SER A 111 20.84 -0.31 11.06
CA SER A 111 20.68 -0.79 12.42
C SER A 111 19.24 -0.52 12.86
N VAL A 112 18.47 -1.58 13.09
CA VAL A 112 17.06 -1.49 13.48
C VAL A 112 16.95 -1.74 14.97
N THR A 113 16.48 -0.74 15.73
CA THR A 113 16.13 -0.88 17.14
C THR A 113 14.63 -1.07 17.26
N LEU A 114 14.24 -2.18 17.90
CA LEU A 114 12.85 -2.50 18.19
C LEU A 114 12.34 -1.80 19.45
N THR A 115 11.03 -1.70 19.61
CA THR A 115 10.36 -1.13 20.79
C THR A 115 10.68 -1.87 22.09
N ASN A 116 11.05 -3.15 22.01
CA ASN A 116 11.53 -3.95 23.15
C ASN A 116 13.02 -3.74 23.49
N GLY A 117 13.70 -2.79 22.83
CA GLY A 117 15.11 -2.47 23.05
C GLY A 117 16.12 -3.37 22.33
N LYS A 118 15.68 -4.43 21.65
CA LYS A 118 16.59 -5.26 20.84
C LYS A 118 17.04 -4.49 19.60
N THR A 119 18.32 -4.56 19.29
CA THR A 119 18.89 -3.97 18.07
C THR A 119 19.50 -5.06 17.20
N GLY A 120 19.41 -4.90 15.88
CA GLY A 120 20.07 -5.78 14.93
C GLY A 120 20.51 -5.02 13.68
N ASP A 121 21.58 -5.48 13.07
CA ASP A 121 22.09 -4.93 11.82
C ASP A 121 21.59 -5.74 10.62
N PHE A 122 21.13 -5.02 9.61
CA PHE A 122 20.50 -5.54 8.41
C PHE A 122 20.95 -4.75 7.18
N VAL A 123 20.67 -5.27 6.00
CA VAL A 123 20.76 -4.54 4.73
C VAL A 123 19.34 -4.49 4.16
N PRO A 124 18.84 -3.39 3.57
CA PRO A 124 17.50 -3.40 2.98
C PRO A 124 17.44 -4.48 1.90
N ALA A 125 16.33 -5.22 1.82
CA ALA A 125 16.22 -6.31 0.86
C ALA A 125 16.10 -5.81 -0.59
N VAL A 126 15.75 -4.53 -0.73
CA VAL A 126 15.20 -3.83 -1.88
C VAL A 126 15.55 -2.36 -1.81
N SER A 127 15.68 -1.71 -2.96
CA SER A 127 15.77 -0.25 -3.01
C SER A 127 14.36 0.31 -3.07
N GLY A 128 13.96 1.03 -2.03
CA GLY A 128 12.65 1.66 -1.93
C GLY A 128 12.73 3.03 -1.27
N SER A 129 11.58 3.57 -0.94
CA SER A 129 11.40 4.90 -0.35
C SER A 129 10.39 4.84 0.79
N PHE A 130 10.54 5.73 1.77
CA PHE A 130 9.47 6.02 2.71
C PHE A 130 8.56 7.09 2.11
N LYS A 131 7.28 6.76 1.95
CA LYS A 131 6.27 7.66 1.40
C LYS A 131 5.25 8.00 2.47
N GLY A 132 4.81 9.25 2.52
CA GLY A 132 3.78 9.69 3.45
C GLY A 132 3.40 11.16 3.24
N ASP A 133 2.53 11.66 4.09
CA ASP A 133 2.02 13.02 4.05
C ASP A 133 2.80 13.92 5.02
N SER A 134 3.49 14.92 4.49
CA SER A 134 4.08 16.01 5.27
C SER A 134 3.11 17.19 5.38
N ASP A 135 3.44 18.19 6.21
CA ASP A 135 2.66 19.43 6.30
C ASP A 135 2.66 20.25 4.99
N PHE A 136 3.57 19.95 4.06
CA PHE A 136 3.67 20.58 2.74
C PHE A 136 3.02 19.76 1.61
N GLY A 137 2.56 18.54 1.90
CA GLY A 137 2.00 17.60 0.92
C GLY A 137 2.65 16.22 0.97
N GLN A 138 2.32 15.37 0.01
CA GLN A 138 2.87 14.02 -0.08
C GLN A 138 4.37 14.07 -0.44
N VAL A 139 5.18 13.38 0.35
CA VAL A 139 6.63 13.31 0.20
C VAL A 139 7.06 11.85 0.11
N GLU A 140 8.04 11.61 -0.75
CA GLU A 140 8.72 10.34 -0.89
C GLU A 140 10.21 10.55 -0.63
N VAL A 141 10.76 9.83 0.35
CA VAL A 141 12.17 9.92 0.75
C VAL A 141 12.86 8.60 0.48
N PRO A 142 13.82 8.54 -0.47
CA PRO A 142 14.55 7.31 -0.79
C PRO A 142 15.37 6.79 0.37
N VAL A 143 15.39 5.47 0.57
CA VAL A 143 16.19 4.81 1.64
C VAL A 143 17.68 5.11 1.54
N SER A 144 18.18 5.39 0.33
CA SER A 144 19.58 5.75 0.09
C SER A 144 19.97 7.15 0.57
N SER A 145 19.02 8.07 0.72
CA SER A 145 19.28 9.45 1.18
C SER A 145 19.00 9.65 2.67
N ILE A 146 18.53 8.60 3.36
CA ILE A 146 18.16 8.65 4.77
C ILE A 146 19.37 8.32 5.64
N SER A 147 19.51 9.04 6.75
CA SER A 147 20.46 8.74 7.82
C SER A 147 19.76 8.10 9.02
N LYS A 148 18.51 8.49 9.31
CA LYS A 148 17.75 7.98 10.46
C LYS A 148 16.25 7.98 10.18
N VAL A 149 15.53 6.99 10.72
CA VAL A 149 14.07 6.96 10.78
C VAL A 149 13.65 6.71 12.21
N VAL A 150 12.75 7.52 12.75
CA VAL A 150 12.17 7.33 14.08
C VAL A 150 10.67 7.11 13.93
N PHE A 151 10.17 6.02 14.52
CA PHE A 151 8.75 5.69 14.51
C PHE A 151 8.12 6.24 15.79
N LYS A 152 7.10 7.09 15.65
CA LYS A 152 6.34 7.69 16.75
C LYS A 152 5.07 6.91 17.07
#